data_AF-A0A350T5Y3-F1
#
_entry.id   AF-A0A350T5Y3-F1
#
_cell.length_a   1.000
_cell.length_b   1.000
_cell.length_c   1.000
_cell.angle_alpha   90.00
_cell.angle_beta   90.00
_cell.angle_gamma   90.00
#
_symmetry.space_group_name_H-M   'P 1'
#
loop_
_entity.id
_entity.type
_entity.pdbx_description
1 polymer ?
#
loop_
_entity_poly.entity_id
_entity_poly.type
_entity_poly.pdbx_seq_one_letter_code
_entity_poly.pdbx_strand_id
1 'polypeptide(L)' 'PSDEVRAALVEHVRHICGPIATPAEIEFRERLPKTRSGKIMRRLLRSLAKGDTSEQDTSTLENPAILDQLRG' A
#
# COMPACT_ATOMS: atom_id res chain seq x y z
N PRO A 1 12.31 -3.43 7.70
CA PRO A 1 11.70 -3.15 9.02
C PRO A 1 11.71 -4.42 9.86
N SER A 2 11.82 -4.34 11.20
CA SER A 2 11.85 -5.54 12.05
C SER A 2 10.46 -6.15 12.25
N ASP A 3 10.42 -7.44 12.59
CA ASP A 3 9.18 -8.15 12.90
C ASP A 3 8.47 -7.58 14.13
N GLU A 4 9.23 -6.99 15.06
CA GLU A 4 8.69 -6.28 16.21
C GLU A 4 7.81 -5.09 15.80
N VAL A 5 8.27 -4.28 14.83
CA VAL A 5 7.50 -3.13 14.33
C VAL A 5 6.22 -3.60 13.64
N ARG A 6 6.28 -4.69 12.89
CA ARG A 6 5.10 -5.31 12.28
C ARG A 6 4.09 -5.73 13.34
N ALA A 7 4.52 -6.47 14.36
CA ALA A 7 3.67 -6.93 15.45
C ALA A 7 3.02 -5.75 16.21
N ALA A 8 3.81 -4.70 16.48
CA ALA A 8 3.32 -3.49 17.15
C ALA A 8 2.22 -2.78 16.34
N LEU A 9 2.36 -2.68 15.02
CA LEU A 9 1.33 -2.07 14.16
C LEU A 9 0.05 -2.90 14.11
N VAL A 10 0.17 -4.23 14.02
CA VAL A 10 -0.99 -5.14 14.05
C VAL A 10 -1.75 -5.00 15.36
N GLU A 11 -1.04 -5.04 16.49
CA GLU A 11 -1.66 -4.90 17.81
C GLU A 11 -2.29 -3.52 18.00
N HIS A 12 -1.63 -2.47 17.52
CA HIS A 12 -2.17 -1.11 17.58
C HIS A 12 -3.51 -1.01 16.83
N VAL A 13 -3.60 -1.52 15.61
CA VAL A 13 -4.86 -1.51 14.85
C VAL A 13 -5.93 -2.37 15.53
N ARG A 14 -5.56 -3.54 16.05
CA ARG A 14 -6.48 -4.42 16.79
C ARG A 14 -7.04 -3.72 18.03
N HIS A 15 -6.22 -2.98 18.77
CA HIS A 15 -6.62 -2.26 19.96
C HIS A 15 -7.53 -1.07 19.64
N ILE A 16 -7.19 -0.26 18.63
CA ILE A 16 -7.91 0.98 18.30
C ILE A 16 -9.18 0.72 17.47
N CYS A 17 -9.10 -0.17 16.48
CA CYS A 17 -10.19 -0.41 15.52
C CYS A 17 -10.95 -1.71 15.79
N GLY A 18 -10.39 -2.60 16.61
CA GLY A 18 -10.98 -3.88 16.96
C GLY A 18 -10.50 -5.06 16.09
N PRO A 19 -10.80 -6.30 16.49
CA PRO A 19 -10.31 -7.51 15.82
C PRO A 19 -10.66 -7.61 14.33
N ILE A 20 -11.82 -7.11 13.92
CA ILE A 20 -12.28 -7.20 12.52
C ILE A 20 -11.48 -6.33 11.54
N ALA A 21 -10.81 -5.29 12.04
CA ALA A 21 -10.01 -4.37 11.25
C ALA A 21 -8.52 -4.74 11.24
N THR A 22 -8.13 -5.83 11.90
CA THR A 22 -6.74 -6.29 11.97
C THR A 22 -6.22 -6.58 10.56
N PRO A 23 -5.12 -5.95 10.11
CA PRO A 23 -4.54 -6.25 8.81
C PRO A 23 -4.04 -7.69 8.76
N ALA A 24 -4.40 -8.44 7.72
CA ALA A 24 -3.87 -9.79 7.50
C ALA A 24 -2.38 -9.76 7.12
N GLU A 25 -2.00 -8.77 6.31
CA GLU A 25 -0.63 -8.56 5.84
C GLU A 25 -0.27 -7.07 5.92
N ILE A 26 1.00 -6.80 6.19
CA ILE A 26 1.58 -5.45 6.18
C ILE A 26 2.79 -5.49 5.24
N GLU A 27 2.83 -4.61 4.26
CA GLU A 27 3.98 -4.52 3.37
C GLU A 27 4.63 -3.14 3.53
N PHE A 28 5.92 -3.14 3.79
CA PHE A 28 6.68 -1.91 3.97
C PHE A 28 7.33 -1.53 2.65
N ARG A 29 7.02 -0.33 2.16
CA ARG A 29 7.56 0.23 0.93
C ARG A 29 8.12 1.62 1.23
N GLU A 30 9.23 1.99 0.57
CA GLU A 30 9.84 3.31 0.74
C GLU A 30 8.97 4.44 0.19
N ARG A 31 8.18 4.15 -0.85
CA ARG A 31 7.34 5.12 -1.53
C ARG A 31 5.98 4.52 -1.86
N LEU A 32 4.97 5.39 -1.90
CA LEU A 32 3.61 5.06 -2.29
C LEU A 32 3.27 5.75 -3.62
N PRO A 33 2.41 5.15 -4.47
CA PRO A 33 2.00 5.76 -5.72
C PRO A 33 1.17 7.00 -5.41
N LYS A 34 1.71 8.17 -5.77
CA LYS A 34 1.10 9.49 -5.51
C LYS A 34 0.83 10.24 -6.80
N THR A 35 -0.25 11.01 -6.80
CA THR A 35 -0.52 11.99 -7.87
C THR A 35 0.45 13.17 -7.78
N ARG A 36 0.54 13.98 -8.84
CA ARG A 36 1.29 15.27 -8.80
C ARG A 36 0.82 16.25 -7.71
N SER A 37 -0.37 16.04 -7.16
CA SER A 37 -0.92 16.77 -6.02
C SER A 37 -0.68 16.09 -4.67
N GLY A 38 0.09 14.99 -4.64
CA GLY A 38 0.47 14.26 -3.44
C GLY A 38 -0.56 13.24 -2.93
N LYS A 39 -1.70 13.07 -3.60
CA LYS A 39 -2.75 12.11 -3.16
C LYS A 39 -2.31 10.68 -3.45
N ILE A 40 -2.45 9.79 -2.47
CA ILE A 40 -2.15 8.36 -2.65
C ILE A 40 -3.18 7.71 -3.58
N MET A 41 -2.72 7.10 -4.66
CA MET A 41 -3.55 6.36 -5.61
C MET A 41 -3.86 4.95 -5.11
N ARG A 42 -4.71 4.87 -4.06
CA ARG A 42 -5.10 3.60 -3.41
C ARG A 42 -5.67 2.54 -4.36
N ARG A 43 -6.26 2.96 -5.49
CA ARG A 43 -6.78 2.05 -6.52
C ARG A 43 -5.68 1.16 -7.12
N LEU A 44 -4.49 1.71 -7.35
CA LEU A 44 -3.33 0.96 -7.87
C LEU A 44 -2.85 -0.06 -6.83
N LEU A 45 -2.75 0.35 -5.57
CA LEU A 45 -2.42 -0.56 -4.46
C LEU A 45 -3.41 -1.73 -4.34
N ARG A 46 -4.71 -1.47 -4.54
CA ARG A 46 -5.73 -2.54 -4.57
C ARG A 46 -5.58 -3.49 -5.75
N SER A 47 -5.18 -2.98 -6.92
CA SER A 47 -4.93 -3.81 -8.11
C SER A 47 -3.74 -4.75 -7.86
N LEU A 48 -2.65 -4.20 -7.34
CA LEU A 48 -1.43 -4.93 -7.00
C LEU A 48 -1.70 -6.02 -5.95
N ALA A 49 -2.41 -5.70 -4.87
CA ALA A 49 -2.78 -6.66 -3.84
C ALA A 49 -3.69 -7.80 -4.36
N LYS A 50 -4.40 -7.57 -5.48
CA LYS A 50 -5.22 -8.60 -6.14
C LYS A 50 -4.47 -9.38 -7.22
N GLY A 51 -3.22 -9.01 -7.54
CA GLY A 51 -2.49 -9.55 -8.68
C GLY A 51 -3.07 -9.14 -10.04
N ASP A 52 -3.90 -8.09 -10.08
CA ASP A 52 -4.54 -7.60 -11.30
C ASP A 52 -3.56 -6.74 -12.11
N THR A 53 -3.24 -7.21 -13.32
CA THR A 53 -2.30 -6.59 -14.26
C THR A 53 -2.97 -5.67 -15.28
N SER A 54 -4.28 -5.41 -15.15
CA SER A 54 -4.99 -4.50 -16.04
C SER A 54 -4.35 -3.11 -16.09
N GLU A 55 -4.27 -2.53 -17.29
CA GLU A 55 -3.77 -1.18 -17.45
C GLU A 55 -4.75 -0.18 -16.81
N GLN A 56 -4.23 0.56 -15.85
CA GLN A 56 -4.97 1.57 -15.11
C GLN A 56 -4.50 2.95 -15.53
N ASP A 57 -5.41 3.93 -15.59
CA ASP A 57 -5.02 5.31 -15.85
C ASP A 57 -4.07 5.82 -14.76
N THR A 58 -2.88 6.21 -15.21
CA THR A 58 -1.72 6.62 -14.41
C THR A 58 -1.20 7.99 -14.84
N SER A 59 -1.92 8.69 -15.73
CA SER A 59 -1.55 10.01 -16.28
C SER A 59 -1.26 11.07 -15.22
N THR A 60 -1.86 10.93 -14.04
CA THR A 60 -1.71 11.87 -12.91
C THR A 60 -0.62 11.48 -11.91
N LEU A 61 0.04 10.31 -12.05
CA LEU A 61 1.14 9.92 -11.19
C LEU A 61 2.28 10.94 -11.28
N GLU A 62 2.89 11.23 -10.12
CA GLU A 62 4.11 12.03 -10.07
C GLU A 62 5.31 11.28 -10.65
N ASN A 63 5.37 9.96 -10.44
CA ASN A 63 6.45 9.10 -10.88
C ASN A 63 5.89 7.74 -11.34
N PRO A 64 5.79 7.48 -12.65
CA PRO A 64 5.30 6.20 -13.17
C PRO A 64 6.17 4.98 -12.79
N ALA A 65 7.48 5.16 -12.62
CA ALA A 65 8.42 4.08 -12.31
C ALA A 65 8.17 3.42 -10.94
N ILE A 66 7.37 4.06 -10.08
CA ILE A 66 6.98 3.48 -8.79
C ILE A 66 6.14 2.22 -8.94
N LEU A 67 5.47 2.02 -10.08
CA LEU A 67 4.64 0.84 -10.29
C LEU A 67 5.48 -0.43 -10.44
N ASP A 68 6.63 -0.32 -11.08
CA ASP A 68 7.55 -1.46 -11.23
C ASP A 68 8.20 -1.80 -9.89
N GLN A 69 8.47 -0.80 -9.04
CA GLN A 69 8.97 -1.00 -7.67
C GLN A 69 7.97 -1.69 -6.74
N LEU A 70 6.67 -1.58 -7.04
CA LEU A 70 5.60 -2.18 -6.24
C LEU A 70 5.17 -3.56 -6.76
N ARG A 71 5.59 -3.96 -7.95
CA ARG A 71 5.35 -5.29 -8.52
C ARG A 71 6.39 -6.33 -8.09
N GLY A 72 7.52 -5.89 -7.52
CA GLY A 72 8.64 -6.72 -7.07
C GLY A 72 8.66 -6.98 -5.58
#